data_AF-A0A7C6NFE4-F1
#
_entry.id   AF-A0A7C6NFE4-F1
#
_cell.length_a   1.000
_cell.length_b   1.000
_cell.length_c   1.000
_cell.angle_alpha   90.00
_cell.angle_beta   90.00
_cell.angle_gamma   90.00
#
_symmetry.space_group_name_H-M   'P 1'
#
loop_
_entity.id
_entity.type
_entity.pdbx_description
1 polymer ?
#
loop_
_entity_poly.entity_id
_entity_poly.type
_entity_poly.pdbx_seq_one_letter_code
_entity_poly.pdbx_strand_id
1 'polypeptide(L)'
;MTPYIPHTAHEREQMLKAIGVASIEELFSSIPKELHLKGELPIAAGLSEEEVFQHLKELANLNQRKVSFLGMGSYERIIPAAVQSIASLPAFVTAYTPYQGEISQGLLQAIFEYQSMICNLTSLDVANASLYDGHTAASEAAIIMLASKRKSTTILVSETLHPFTLEVLKTWAFGTETIIKIIPEKERTFSTDDIEEYLTGEVAGLIVQSPNRYGFIEDYTGLAEKVHANNALLTISSDPLSLVFQKSQGEWGGDIAIGDTQPLGLVSAFGGPSCGYIAVSEALMRKIPGRVVGETVDRDGKRAFVLTLQAREQHIKRGRATSNICSNQALAALTTAIYIALVGEAGMVEVANQSYDKAHYLA
;
A
#
# COMPACT_ATOMS: atom_id res chain seq x y z
N MET A 1 -10.09 -10.33 35.53
CA MET A 1 -9.94 -10.73 34.11
C MET A 1 -11.00 -9.99 33.35
N THR A 2 -10.63 -9.08 32.46
CA THR A 2 -11.60 -8.33 31.65
C THR A 2 -12.11 -9.28 30.56
N PRO A 3 -13.38 -9.72 30.58
CA PRO A 3 -13.87 -10.65 29.58
C PRO A 3 -13.91 -9.94 28.21
N TYR A 4 -13.45 -10.62 27.17
CA TYR A 4 -13.55 -10.11 25.80
C TYR A 4 -15.02 -9.94 25.37
N ILE A 5 -15.89 -10.86 25.81
CA ILE A 5 -17.33 -10.76 25.58
C ILE A 5 -17.92 -9.81 26.64
N PRO A 6 -18.61 -8.74 26.23
CA PRO A 6 -19.08 -7.72 27.17
C PRO A 6 -20.30 -8.18 28.00
N HIS A 7 -21.03 -9.20 27.53
CA HIS A 7 -22.28 -9.64 28.12
C HIS A 7 -22.10 -10.63 29.29
N THR A 8 -22.71 -10.30 30.41
CA THR A 8 -22.85 -11.15 31.59
C THR A 8 -23.79 -12.32 31.34
N ALA A 9 -23.78 -13.31 32.24
CA ALA A 9 -24.72 -14.43 32.18
C ALA A 9 -26.19 -13.98 32.26
N HIS A 10 -26.49 -12.96 33.07
CA HIS A 10 -27.84 -12.42 33.23
C HIS A 10 -28.32 -11.71 31.95
N GLU A 11 -27.48 -10.89 31.32
CA GLU A 11 -27.83 -10.24 30.05
C GLU A 11 -28.08 -11.26 28.94
N ARG A 12 -27.27 -12.33 28.88
CA ARG A 12 -27.50 -13.43 27.93
C ARG A 12 -28.86 -14.10 28.15
N GLU A 13 -29.25 -14.36 29.40
CA GLU A 13 -30.57 -14.92 29.72
C GLU A 13 -31.71 -13.99 29.27
N GLN A 14 -31.58 -12.69 29.54
CA GLN A 14 -32.56 -11.68 29.10
C GLN A 14 -32.69 -11.63 27.58
N MET A 15 -31.56 -11.68 26.86
CA MET A 15 -31.53 -11.70 25.39
C MET A 15 -32.19 -12.95 24.81
N LEU A 16 -31.89 -14.14 25.36
CA LEU A 16 -32.50 -15.40 24.93
C LEU A 16 -34.02 -15.40 25.13
N LYS A 17 -34.47 -14.93 26.31
CA LYS A 17 -35.90 -14.77 26.60
C LYS A 17 -36.59 -13.79 25.65
N ALA A 18 -35.93 -12.70 25.29
CA ALA A 18 -36.49 -11.69 24.39
C ALA A 18 -36.74 -12.23 22.97
N ILE A 19 -35.90 -13.15 22.50
CA ILE A 19 -36.05 -13.81 21.18
C ILE A 19 -36.82 -15.14 21.24
N GLY A 20 -37.23 -15.57 22.43
CA GLY A 20 -38.10 -16.74 22.63
C GLY A 20 -37.40 -18.09 22.53
N VAL A 21 -36.07 -18.16 22.72
CA VAL A 21 -35.31 -19.42 22.74
C VAL A 21 -34.80 -19.71 24.15
N ALA A 22 -34.65 -21.00 24.49
CA ALA A 22 -34.26 -21.45 25.82
C ALA A 22 -32.74 -21.56 26.01
N SER A 23 -31.95 -21.62 24.93
CA SER A 23 -30.49 -21.77 25.03
C SER A 23 -29.72 -21.25 23.81
N ILE A 24 -28.39 -21.18 23.94
CA ILE A 24 -27.50 -20.84 22.82
C ILE A 24 -27.55 -21.92 21.74
N GLU A 25 -27.72 -23.19 22.11
CA GLU A 25 -27.86 -24.30 21.15
C GLU A 25 -29.13 -24.15 20.32
N GLU A 26 -30.23 -23.71 20.93
CA GLU A 26 -31.48 -23.43 20.21
C GLU A 26 -31.35 -22.22 19.28
N LEU A 27 -30.61 -21.18 19.68
CA LEU A 27 -30.30 -20.02 18.82
C LEU A 27 -29.62 -20.45 17.50
N PHE A 28 -28.79 -21.49 17.53
CA PHE A 28 -28.07 -22.00 16.35
C PHE A 28 -28.75 -23.20 15.67
N SER A 29 -30.00 -23.53 16.00
CA SER A 29 -30.67 -24.73 15.46
C SER A 29 -30.89 -24.71 13.95
N SER A 30 -30.75 -23.55 13.29
CA SER A 30 -30.80 -23.41 11.83
C SER A 30 -29.58 -23.98 11.11
N ILE A 31 -28.48 -24.22 11.83
CA ILE A 31 -27.29 -24.87 11.27
C ILE A 31 -27.54 -26.39 11.25
N PRO A 32 -27.44 -27.05 10.08
CA PRO A 32 -27.61 -28.50 10.00
C PRO A 32 -26.62 -29.23 10.91
N LYS A 33 -27.10 -30.21 11.69
CA LYS A 33 -26.31 -30.92 12.70
C LYS A 33 -25.11 -31.67 12.11
N GLU A 34 -25.24 -32.11 10.85
CA GLU A 34 -24.18 -32.75 10.10
C GLU A 34 -22.99 -31.82 9.78
N LEU A 35 -23.20 -30.49 9.81
CA LEU A 35 -22.15 -29.49 9.64
C LEU A 35 -21.51 -29.08 10.98
N HIS A 36 -22.06 -29.51 12.11
CA HIS A 36 -21.48 -29.19 13.41
C HIS A 36 -20.14 -29.92 13.58
N LEU A 37 -19.19 -29.22 14.22
CA LEU A 37 -17.96 -29.86 14.67
C LEU A 37 -18.32 -31.03 15.60
N LYS A 38 -17.79 -32.22 15.30
CA LYS A 38 -17.93 -33.38 16.18
C LYS A 38 -16.84 -33.33 17.24
N GLY A 39 -17.22 -33.01 18.47
CA GLY A 39 -16.28 -32.85 19.59
C GLY A 39 -15.87 -31.38 19.77
N GLU A 40 -14.75 -31.17 20.45
CA GLU A 40 -14.22 -29.85 20.76
C GLU A 40 -13.16 -29.43 19.73
N LEU A 41 -12.88 -28.13 19.66
CA LEU A 41 -11.74 -27.64 18.90
C LEU A 41 -10.44 -28.20 19.51
N PRO A 42 -9.52 -28.80 18.73
CA PRO A 42 -8.28 -29.38 19.24
C PRO A 42 -7.25 -28.28 19.53
N ILE A 43 -7.57 -27.37 20.44
CA ILE A 43 -6.74 -26.24 20.88
C ILE A 43 -6.48 -26.33 22.37
N ALA A 44 -5.35 -25.77 22.82
CA ALA A 44 -5.02 -25.71 24.24
C ALA A 44 -6.04 -24.84 25.00
N ALA A 45 -6.14 -25.07 26.31
CA ALA A 45 -6.94 -24.21 27.18
C ALA A 45 -6.43 -22.76 27.11
N GLY A 46 -7.35 -21.81 27.24
CA GLY A 46 -7.02 -20.39 27.25
C GLY A 46 -6.11 -20.04 28.42
N LEU A 47 -5.11 -19.19 28.15
CA LEU A 47 -4.25 -18.58 29.14
C LEU A 47 -4.90 -17.30 29.68
N SER A 48 -4.56 -16.90 30.91
CA SER A 48 -4.86 -15.56 31.40
C SER A 48 -4.07 -14.49 30.64
N GLU A 49 -4.52 -13.24 30.71
CA GLU A 49 -3.87 -12.11 30.03
C GLU A 49 -2.38 -11.98 30.35
N GLU A 50 -2.00 -12.14 31.62
CA GLU A 50 -0.60 -12.10 32.06
C GLU A 50 0.22 -13.27 31.49
N GLU A 51 -0.34 -14.47 31.52
CA GLU A 51 0.32 -15.67 30.95
C GLU A 51 0.53 -15.51 29.44
N VAL A 52 -0.44 -14.93 28.71
CA VAL A 52 -0.28 -14.60 27.29
C VAL A 52 0.86 -13.61 27.09
N PHE A 53 0.90 -12.52 27.87
CA PHE A 53 1.94 -11.50 27.73
C PHE A 53 3.34 -12.07 27.99
N GLN A 54 3.49 -12.85 29.07
CA GLN A 54 4.75 -13.50 29.41
C GLN A 54 5.18 -14.51 28.34
N HIS A 55 4.25 -15.32 27.83
CA HIS A 55 4.53 -16.28 26.77
C HIS A 55 4.96 -15.60 25.46
N LEU A 56 4.27 -14.54 25.04
CA LEU A 56 4.63 -13.77 23.84
C LEU A 56 6.00 -13.09 24.00
N LYS A 57 6.33 -12.61 25.20
CA LYS A 57 7.65 -12.02 25.50
C LYS A 57 8.76 -13.06 25.40
N GLU A 58 8.54 -14.27 25.91
CA GLU A 58 9.49 -15.38 25.78
C GLU A 58 9.75 -15.73 24.31
N LEU A 59 8.69 -15.83 23.50
CA LEU A 59 8.82 -16.06 22.05
C LEU A 59 9.55 -14.90 21.36
N ALA A 60 9.21 -13.65 21.69
CA ALA A 60 9.86 -12.48 21.11
C ALA A 60 11.37 -12.42 21.43
N ASN A 61 11.78 -12.90 22.61
CA ASN A 61 13.20 -12.96 23.01
C ASN A 61 14.01 -14.01 22.23
N LEU A 62 13.37 -14.92 21.50
CA LEU A 62 14.07 -15.84 20.59
C LEU A 62 14.55 -15.15 19.31
N ASN A 63 13.99 -13.98 18.98
CA ASN A 63 14.40 -13.21 17.81
C ASN A 63 15.78 -12.58 18.02
N GLN A 64 16.64 -12.65 16.99
CA GLN A 64 17.92 -11.96 16.99
C GLN A 64 17.82 -10.61 16.29
N ARG A 65 17.84 -9.52 17.05
CA ARG A 65 17.92 -8.18 16.48
C ARG A 65 19.37 -7.84 16.10
N LYS A 66 19.62 -7.68 14.80
CA LYS A 66 20.93 -7.28 14.24
C LYS A 66 20.76 -5.98 13.46
N VAL A 67 21.84 -5.21 13.33
CA VAL A 67 21.89 -4.11 12.37
C VAL A 67 21.82 -4.72 10.97
N SER A 68 20.84 -4.29 10.17
CA SER A 68 20.60 -4.83 8.84
C SER A 68 20.88 -3.78 7.76
N PHE A 69 21.83 -4.09 6.88
CA PHE A 69 22.09 -3.35 5.64
C PHE A 69 21.68 -4.15 4.40
N LEU A 70 20.75 -5.10 4.56
CA LEU A 70 20.28 -5.93 3.44
C LEU A 70 19.57 -5.11 2.35
N GLY A 71 19.04 -3.93 2.70
CA GLY A 71 18.32 -3.06 1.78
C GLY A 71 17.06 -3.73 1.27
N MET A 72 16.90 -3.77 -0.06
CA MET A 72 15.81 -4.51 -0.72
C MET A 72 14.42 -4.08 -0.24
N GLY A 73 14.16 -2.77 -0.26
CA GLY A 73 12.83 -2.20 0.04
C GLY A 73 12.46 -2.13 1.52
N SER A 74 13.34 -2.56 2.44
CA SER A 74 13.13 -2.42 3.88
C SER A 74 14.35 -1.79 4.55
N TYR A 75 14.17 -0.61 5.10
CA TYR A 75 15.26 0.22 5.63
C TYR A 75 14.95 0.63 7.07
N GLU A 76 15.83 0.25 8.00
CA GLU A 76 15.73 0.72 9.39
C GLU A 76 16.04 2.22 9.46
N ARG A 77 15.15 2.98 10.13
CA ARG A 77 15.29 4.42 10.33
C ARG A 77 14.91 4.81 11.75
N ILE A 78 15.41 5.95 12.19
CA ILE A 78 14.97 6.57 13.43
C ILE A 78 13.63 7.23 13.17
N ILE A 79 12.60 6.74 13.85
CA ILE A 79 11.22 7.24 13.75
C ILE A 79 10.97 8.07 15.01
N PRO A 80 10.57 9.36 14.90
CA PRO A 80 10.25 10.16 16.07
C PRO A 80 9.15 9.47 16.91
N ALA A 81 9.35 9.37 18.23
CA ALA A 81 8.43 8.65 19.12
C ALA A 81 6.99 9.16 19.03
N ALA A 82 6.81 10.47 18.76
CA ALA A 82 5.51 11.09 18.56
C ALA A 82 4.70 10.46 17.42
N VAL A 83 5.35 9.93 16.37
CA VAL A 83 4.66 9.27 15.25
C VAL A 83 3.86 8.09 15.76
N GLN A 84 4.50 7.17 16.50
CA GLN A 84 3.82 6.00 17.06
C GLN A 84 2.81 6.40 18.14
N SER A 85 3.12 7.39 18.98
CA SER A 85 2.19 7.89 20.01
C SER A 85 0.89 8.44 19.42
N ILE A 86 0.95 9.13 18.28
CA ILE A 86 -0.24 9.68 17.61
C ILE A 86 -0.96 8.58 16.82
N ALA A 87 -0.23 7.77 16.04
CA ALA A 87 -0.81 6.72 15.21
C ALA A 87 -1.53 5.64 16.04
N SER A 88 -1.10 5.41 17.30
CA SER A 88 -1.71 4.43 18.20
C SER A 88 -2.93 4.94 18.98
N LEU A 89 -3.38 6.19 18.74
CA LEU A 89 -4.58 6.71 19.40
C LEU A 89 -5.80 5.81 19.06
N PRO A 90 -6.64 5.44 20.04
CA PRO A 90 -7.81 4.58 19.84
C PRO A 90 -8.70 5.02 18.68
N ALA A 91 -8.88 6.34 18.52
CA ALA A 91 -9.68 6.93 17.45
C ALA A 91 -9.20 6.55 16.04
N PHE A 92 -7.93 6.20 15.86
CA PHE A 92 -7.37 5.74 14.58
C PHE A 92 -7.32 4.22 14.47
N VAL A 93 -6.92 3.51 15.53
CA VAL A 93 -6.70 2.06 15.47
C VAL A 93 -7.99 1.24 15.52
N THR A 94 -9.09 1.79 16.04
CA THR A 94 -10.39 1.09 16.08
C THR A 94 -11.34 1.52 14.98
N ALA A 95 -11.03 2.59 14.25
CA ALA A 95 -11.85 3.03 13.13
C ALA A 95 -11.71 2.06 11.94
N TYR A 96 -12.80 1.88 11.19
CA TYR A 96 -12.77 1.16 9.93
C TYR A 96 -12.94 2.12 8.74
N THR A 97 -13.19 1.58 7.56
CA THR A 97 -13.36 2.38 6.33
C THR A 97 -14.36 3.52 6.56
N PRO A 98 -14.00 4.78 6.23
CA PRO A 98 -14.83 5.96 6.51
C PRO A 98 -16.00 6.10 5.54
N TYR A 99 -16.92 5.12 5.55
CA TYR A 99 -18.12 5.12 4.71
C TYR A 99 -19.09 6.25 5.08
N GLN A 100 -19.15 6.61 6.36
CA GLN A 100 -20.00 7.68 6.88
C GLN A 100 -19.16 8.96 7.00
N GLY A 101 -19.16 9.78 5.94
CA GLY A 101 -18.27 10.93 5.82
C GLY A 101 -18.44 11.94 6.95
N GLU A 102 -19.67 12.21 7.36
CA GLU A 102 -20.08 13.20 8.35
C GLU A 102 -19.47 12.96 9.73
N ILE A 103 -19.21 11.69 10.08
CA ILE A 103 -18.62 11.29 11.37
C ILE A 103 -17.19 10.76 11.23
N SER A 104 -16.58 10.92 10.05
CA SER A 104 -15.23 10.41 9.74
C SER A 104 -14.28 11.49 9.20
N GLN A 105 -14.63 12.78 9.33
CA GLN A 105 -13.89 13.89 8.69
C GLN A 105 -12.40 13.94 9.07
N GLY A 106 -12.03 13.65 10.32
CA GLY A 106 -10.62 13.66 10.73
C GLY A 106 -9.78 12.62 9.99
N LEU A 107 -10.30 11.39 9.85
CA LEU A 107 -9.63 10.33 9.09
C LEU A 107 -9.62 10.64 7.59
N LEU A 108 -10.72 11.15 7.05
CA LEU A 108 -10.81 11.52 5.63
C LEU A 108 -9.84 12.66 5.28
N GLN A 109 -9.73 13.68 6.12
CA GLN A 109 -8.76 14.74 5.96
C GLN A 109 -7.32 14.18 5.99
N ALA A 110 -6.98 13.33 6.97
CA ALA A 110 -5.65 12.74 7.05
C ALA A 110 -5.29 11.90 5.81
N ILE A 111 -6.26 11.17 5.25
CA ILE A 111 -6.09 10.44 4.00
C ILE A 111 -5.91 11.40 2.81
N PHE A 112 -6.67 12.48 2.75
CA PHE A 112 -6.51 13.51 1.72
C PHE A 112 -5.13 14.18 1.79
N GLU A 113 -4.63 14.44 3.01
CA GLU A 113 -3.28 14.97 3.24
C GLU A 113 -2.21 13.96 2.82
N TYR A 114 -2.36 12.67 3.14
CA TYR A 114 -1.49 11.60 2.62
C TYR A 114 -1.44 11.62 1.08
N GLN A 115 -2.60 11.65 0.42
CA GLN A 115 -2.67 11.71 -1.04
C GLN A 115 -1.94 12.95 -1.59
N SER A 116 -2.14 14.10 -0.96
CA SER A 116 -1.48 15.35 -1.34
C SER A 116 0.05 15.27 -1.19
N MET A 117 0.53 14.65 -0.10
CA MET A 117 1.97 14.44 0.12
C MET A 117 2.57 13.51 -0.93
N ILE A 118 1.89 12.42 -1.30
CA ILE A 118 2.34 11.52 -2.37
C ILE A 118 2.34 12.23 -3.72
N CYS A 119 1.30 12.99 -4.05
CA CYS A 119 1.25 13.82 -5.26
C CYS A 119 2.44 14.78 -5.33
N ASN A 120 2.73 15.49 -4.23
CA ASN A 120 3.86 16.42 -4.16
C ASN A 120 5.23 15.73 -4.31
N LEU A 121 5.42 14.55 -3.69
CA LEU A 121 6.66 13.79 -3.81
C LEU A 121 6.88 13.24 -5.23
N THR A 122 5.80 12.81 -5.88
CA THR A 122 5.87 12.12 -7.18
C THR A 122 5.68 13.05 -8.38
N SER A 123 5.28 14.31 -8.14
CA SER A 123 4.86 15.29 -9.15
C SER A 123 3.76 14.76 -10.08
N LEU A 124 2.79 14.02 -9.51
CA LEU A 124 1.62 13.50 -10.22
C LEU A 124 0.31 13.99 -9.60
N ASP A 125 -0.76 13.96 -10.39
CA ASP A 125 -2.00 14.69 -10.09
C ASP A 125 -2.91 13.99 -9.07
N VAL A 126 -2.95 12.65 -9.06
CA VAL A 126 -3.90 11.89 -8.24
C VAL A 126 -3.23 10.67 -7.60
N ALA A 127 -3.19 10.64 -6.27
CA ALA A 127 -2.80 9.47 -5.48
C ALA A 127 -4.00 8.76 -4.86
N ASN A 128 -3.89 7.45 -4.64
CA ASN A 128 -4.89 6.70 -3.90
C ASN A 128 -4.62 6.71 -2.37
N ALA A 129 -5.55 6.16 -1.61
CA ALA A 129 -5.46 6.02 -0.16
C ALA A 129 -4.92 4.63 0.21
N SER A 130 -3.74 4.32 -0.34
CA SER A 130 -2.87 3.16 -0.14
C SER A 130 -3.22 1.85 -0.83
N LEU A 131 -2.17 1.05 -1.02
CA LEU A 131 -2.14 -0.36 -1.42
C LEU A 131 -1.44 -1.20 -0.35
N TYR A 132 -1.41 -2.52 -0.53
CA TYR A 132 -0.86 -3.45 0.47
C TYR A 132 0.63 -3.27 0.72
N ASP A 133 1.40 -3.07 -0.36
CA ASP A 133 2.85 -2.86 -0.37
C ASP A 133 3.28 -2.29 -1.74
N GLY A 134 4.55 -1.89 -1.87
CA GLY A 134 5.09 -1.39 -3.14
C GLY A 134 5.21 -2.44 -4.26
N HIS A 135 5.18 -3.74 -3.95
CA HIS A 135 5.31 -4.80 -4.96
C HIS A 135 3.97 -5.05 -5.68
N THR A 136 2.88 -5.12 -4.91
CA THR A 136 1.50 -5.20 -5.41
C THR A 136 1.08 -3.94 -6.13
N ALA A 137 1.66 -2.78 -5.78
CA ALA A 137 1.48 -1.54 -6.56
C ALA A 137 1.95 -1.68 -8.02
N ALA A 138 2.97 -2.50 -8.30
CA ALA A 138 3.40 -2.74 -9.67
C ALA A 138 2.38 -3.52 -10.50
N SER A 139 1.72 -4.53 -9.91
CA SER A 139 0.62 -5.22 -10.58
C SER A 139 -0.58 -4.31 -10.84
N GLU A 140 -0.88 -3.39 -9.93
CA GLU A 140 -1.94 -2.39 -10.16
C GLU A 140 -1.58 -1.40 -11.28
N ALA A 141 -0.32 -0.97 -11.35
CA ALA A 141 0.17 -0.15 -12.46
C ALA A 141 0.03 -0.89 -13.81
N ALA A 142 0.38 -2.18 -13.86
CA ALA A 142 0.20 -3.03 -15.04
C ALA A 142 -1.28 -3.13 -15.45
N ILE A 143 -2.21 -3.24 -14.49
CA ILE A 143 -3.65 -3.22 -14.76
C ILE A 143 -4.08 -1.89 -15.41
N ILE A 144 -3.61 -0.75 -14.89
CA ILE A 144 -3.90 0.57 -15.46
C ILE A 144 -3.37 0.68 -16.90
N MET A 145 -2.15 0.18 -17.14
CA MET A 145 -1.52 0.15 -18.47
C MET A 145 -2.36 -0.64 -19.47
N LEU A 146 -2.69 -1.89 -19.16
CA LEU A 146 -3.51 -2.76 -20.03
C LEU A 146 -4.92 -2.18 -20.27
N ALA A 147 -5.52 -1.59 -19.24
CA ALA A 147 -6.82 -0.94 -19.36
C ALA A 147 -6.78 0.35 -20.20
N SER A 148 -5.60 0.91 -20.45
CA SER A 148 -5.42 2.15 -21.22
C SER A 148 -5.08 1.91 -22.69
N LYS A 149 -4.49 0.76 -23.04
CA LYS A 149 -4.19 0.40 -24.43
C LYS A 149 -4.99 -0.82 -24.86
N ARG A 150 -5.93 -0.63 -25.78
CA ARG A 150 -6.84 -1.71 -26.20
C ARG A 150 -6.05 -2.80 -26.96
N LYS A 151 -6.31 -4.08 -26.64
CA LYS A 151 -5.65 -5.27 -27.22
C LYS A 151 -4.17 -5.44 -26.87
N SER A 152 -3.59 -4.58 -26.04
CA SER A 152 -2.25 -4.85 -25.52
C SER A 152 -2.29 -6.03 -24.56
N THR A 153 -1.25 -6.85 -24.58
CA THR A 153 -1.09 -8.02 -23.71
C THR A 153 0.25 -8.01 -23.00
N THR A 154 1.17 -7.13 -23.37
CA THR A 154 2.56 -7.16 -22.87
C THR A 154 2.86 -5.98 -21.97
N ILE A 155 3.52 -6.24 -20.84
CA ILE A 155 4.15 -5.24 -19.99
C ILE A 155 5.66 -5.47 -20.05
N LEU A 156 6.40 -4.42 -20.41
CA LEU A 156 7.86 -4.40 -20.33
C LEU A 156 8.27 -4.08 -18.90
N VAL A 157 9.27 -4.77 -18.38
CA VAL A 157 9.78 -4.55 -17.02
C VAL A 157 11.30 -4.55 -17.02
N SER A 158 11.92 -3.61 -16.34
CA SER A 158 13.39 -3.64 -16.16
C SER A 158 13.81 -4.82 -15.28
N GLU A 159 14.86 -5.54 -15.65
CA GLU A 159 15.51 -6.53 -14.78
C GLU A 159 16.07 -5.91 -13.49
N THR A 160 16.34 -4.60 -13.50
CA THR A 160 16.85 -3.85 -12.34
C THR A 160 15.78 -3.53 -11.28
N LEU A 161 14.51 -3.91 -11.53
CA LEU A 161 13.45 -3.86 -10.52
C LEU A 161 13.78 -4.74 -9.30
N HIS A 162 13.13 -4.42 -8.19
CA HIS A 162 13.17 -5.27 -7.01
C HIS A 162 12.75 -6.73 -7.35
N PRO A 163 13.50 -7.77 -6.92
CA PRO A 163 13.19 -9.16 -7.26
C PRO A 163 11.77 -9.59 -6.86
N PHE A 164 11.28 -9.18 -5.68
CA PHE A 164 9.91 -9.49 -5.27
C PHE A 164 8.85 -8.74 -6.08
N THR A 165 9.17 -7.55 -6.63
CA THR A 165 8.26 -6.89 -7.58
C THR A 165 8.14 -7.72 -8.86
N LEU A 166 9.26 -8.24 -9.38
CA LEU A 166 9.25 -9.12 -10.55
C LEU A 166 8.46 -10.42 -10.28
N GLU A 167 8.64 -11.05 -9.12
CA GLU A 167 7.89 -12.27 -8.75
C GLU A 167 6.40 -12.01 -8.57
N VAL A 168 6.00 -10.89 -7.95
CA VAL A 168 4.59 -10.49 -7.85
C VAL A 168 3.98 -10.25 -9.24
N LEU A 169 4.69 -9.54 -10.13
CA LEU A 169 4.23 -9.32 -11.50
C LEU A 169 4.05 -10.63 -12.28
N LYS A 170 5.01 -11.56 -12.18
CA LYS A 170 4.89 -12.90 -12.80
C LYS A 170 3.73 -13.70 -12.24
N THR A 171 3.56 -13.69 -10.91
CA THR A 171 2.49 -14.41 -10.22
C THR A 171 1.12 -13.88 -10.61
N TRP A 172 0.99 -12.55 -10.65
CA TRP A 172 -0.23 -11.89 -11.12
C TRP A 172 -0.51 -12.23 -12.59
N ALA A 173 0.50 -12.13 -13.46
CA ALA A 173 0.34 -12.38 -14.89
C ALA A 173 -0.03 -13.84 -15.21
N PHE A 174 0.48 -14.82 -14.45
CA PHE A 174 0.17 -16.25 -14.62
C PHE A 174 -1.34 -16.55 -14.56
N GLY A 175 -2.10 -15.79 -13.77
CA GLY A 175 -3.56 -15.92 -13.68
C GLY A 175 -4.32 -15.18 -14.80
N THR A 176 -3.63 -14.62 -15.78
CA THR A 176 -4.19 -13.74 -16.82
C THR A 176 -3.63 -14.07 -18.22
N GLU A 177 -4.08 -13.37 -19.26
CA GLU A 177 -3.50 -13.44 -20.61
C GLU A 177 -2.31 -12.47 -20.80
N THR A 178 -1.79 -11.90 -19.70
CA THR A 178 -0.73 -10.88 -19.73
C THR A 178 0.65 -11.53 -19.85
N ILE A 179 1.53 -10.92 -20.65
CA ILE A 179 2.93 -11.28 -20.81
C ILE A 179 3.79 -10.25 -20.07
N ILE A 180 4.59 -10.70 -19.12
CA ILE A 180 5.66 -9.89 -18.51
C ILE A 180 6.95 -10.14 -19.28
N LYS A 181 7.43 -9.15 -20.03
CA LYS A 181 8.68 -9.23 -20.79
C LYS A 181 9.77 -8.44 -20.04
N ILE A 182 10.73 -9.18 -19.49
CA ILE A 182 11.87 -8.60 -18.78
C ILE A 182 12.88 -8.08 -19.80
N ILE A 183 13.29 -6.83 -19.64
CA ILE A 183 14.37 -6.20 -20.41
C ILE A 183 15.66 -6.37 -19.59
N PRO A 184 16.71 -6.99 -20.18
CA PRO A 184 17.92 -7.29 -19.45
C PRO A 184 18.66 -6.03 -19.02
N GLU A 185 19.31 -6.08 -17.86
CA GLU A 185 20.18 -5.00 -17.41
C GLU A 185 21.47 -4.93 -18.23
N LYS A 186 22.07 -3.74 -18.31
CA LYS A 186 23.45 -3.52 -18.78
C LYS A 186 24.24 -2.90 -17.64
N GLU A 187 25.29 -3.58 -17.20
CA GLU A 187 26.16 -3.11 -16.10
C GLU A 187 25.37 -2.72 -14.85
N ARG A 188 24.38 -3.54 -14.47
CA ARG A 188 23.48 -3.31 -13.32
C ARG A 188 22.56 -2.08 -13.45
N THR A 189 22.38 -1.57 -14.66
CA THR A 189 21.47 -0.46 -14.96
C THR A 189 20.50 -0.80 -16.09
N PHE A 190 19.37 -0.12 -16.15
CA PHE A 190 18.43 -0.15 -17.26
C PHE A 190 18.96 0.73 -18.40
N SER A 191 19.08 0.14 -19.60
CA SER A 191 19.51 0.87 -20.79
C SER A 191 18.31 1.41 -21.56
N THR A 192 18.30 2.72 -21.81
CA THR A 192 17.27 3.41 -22.59
C THR A 192 17.53 3.42 -24.09
N ASP A 193 18.71 2.96 -24.53
CA ASP A 193 19.16 3.10 -25.92
C ASP A 193 18.35 2.22 -26.87
N ASP A 194 18.18 0.94 -26.50
CA ASP A 194 17.56 -0.08 -27.35
C ASP A 194 16.06 -0.26 -27.06
N ILE A 195 15.45 0.62 -26.24
CA ILE A 195 14.07 0.43 -25.76
C ILE A 195 13.04 0.37 -26.89
N GLU A 196 13.30 1.08 -28.00
CA GLU A 196 12.43 1.10 -29.18
C GLU A 196 12.28 -0.29 -29.83
N GLU A 197 13.28 -1.16 -29.71
CA GLU A 197 13.22 -2.54 -30.22
C GLU A 197 12.20 -3.39 -29.45
N TYR A 198 11.87 -3.00 -28.21
CA TYR A 198 10.92 -3.70 -27.35
C TYR A 198 9.50 -3.14 -27.46
N LEU A 199 9.34 -1.87 -27.85
CA LEU A 199 8.07 -1.15 -27.88
C LEU A 199 7.22 -1.50 -29.10
N THR A 200 6.64 -2.71 -29.10
CA THR A 200 5.72 -3.16 -30.18
C THR A 200 4.28 -2.70 -29.94
N GLY A 201 3.40 -2.92 -30.93
CA GLY A 201 1.98 -2.59 -30.83
C GLY A 201 1.23 -3.30 -29.68
N GLU A 202 1.74 -4.42 -29.19
CA GLU A 202 1.15 -5.23 -28.11
C GLU A 202 1.56 -4.76 -26.70
N VAL A 203 2.54 -3.85 -26.60
CA VAL A 203 3.06 -3.35 -25.32
C VAL A 203 2.14 -2.27 -24.76
N ALA A 204 1.62 -2.49 -23.55
CA ALA A 204 0.78 -1.53 -22.84
C ALA A 204 1.60 -0.49 -22.07
N GLY A 205 2.78 -0.86 -21.60
CA GLY A 205 3.62 0.02 -20.80
C GLY A 205 4.95 -0.60 -20.40
N LEU A 206 5.79 0.26 -19.80
CA LEU A 206 7.10 -0.06 -19.26
C LEU A 206 7.13 0.26 -17.76
N ILE A 207 7.66 -0.66 -16.94
CA ILE A 207 7.92 -0.45 -15.52
C ILE A 207 9.44 -0.43 -15.28
N VAL A 208 9.95 0.68 -14.76
CA VAL A 208 11.35 0.85 -14.33
C VAL A 208 11.42 1.26 -12.85
N GLN A 209 12.62 1.32 -12.28
CA GLN A 209 12.81 1.69 -10.88
C GLN A 209 14.07 2.52 -10.66
N SER A 210 13.93 3.66 -9.99
CA SER A 210 15.06 4.48 -9.54
C SER A 210 14.89 4.96 -8.08
N PRO A 211 15.88 4.74 -7.18
CA PRO A 211 17.08 3.95 -7.41
C PRO A 211 16.74 2.47 -7.64
N ASN A 212 17.50 1.82 -8.51
CA ASN A 212 17.27 0.43 -8.86
C ASN A 212 17.68 -0.53 -7.72
N ARG A 213 17.48 -1.84 -7.89
CA ARG A 213 17.77 -2.85 -6.85
C ARG A 213 19.22 -2.86 -6.33
N TYR A 214 20.16 -2.28 -7.06
CA TYR A 214 21.57 -2.18 -6.65
C TYR A 214 21.91 -0.82 -6.02
N GLY A 215 20.96 0.13 -6.04
CA GLY A 215 21.15 1.49 -5.53
C GLY A 215 21.60 2.50 -6.58
N PHE A 216 21.65 2.15 -7.88
CA PHE A 216 21.96 3.12 -8.92
C PHE A 216 20.77 4.04 -9.18
N ILE A 217 21.03 5.34 -9.27
CA ILE A 217 20.11 6.34 -9.81
C ILE A 217 20.33 6.38 -11.32
N GLU A 218 19.29 6.05 -12.08
CA GLU A 218 19.37 5.91 -13.53
C GLU A 218 18.88 7.19 -14.21
N ASP A 219 19.52 7.56 -15.33
CA ASP A 219 19.08 8.69 -16.16
C ASP A 219 18.02 8.21 -17.16
N TYR A 220 16.79 8.69 -17.01
CA TYR A 220 15.67 8.37 -17.89
C TYR A 220 15.39 9.47 -18.92
N THR A 221 16.36 10.33 -19.21
CA THR A 221 16.22 11.37 -20.23
C THR A 221 15.82 10.77 -21.58
N GLY A 222 14.73 11.26 -22.16
CA GLY A 222 14.21 10.77 -23.44
C GLY A 222 13.37 9.48 -23.34
N LEU A 223 13.26 8.86 -22.17
CA LEU A 223 12.56 7.58 -22.02
C LEU A 223 11.04 7.73 -22.22
N ALA A 224 10.44 8.73 -21.58
CA ALA A 224 9.00 8.99 -21.69
C ALA A 224 8.60 9.24 -23.15
N GLU A 225 9.35 10.06 -23.88
CA GLU A 225 9.08 10.37 -25.28
C GLU A 225 9.08 9.11 -26.16
N LYS A 226 10.06 8.21 -25.97
CA LYS A 226 10.13 6.93 -26.70
C LYS A 226 8.96 6.01 -26.37
N VAL A 227 8.59 5.90 -25.09
CA VAL A 227 7.47 5.07 -24.62
C VAL A 227 6.13 5.61 -25.15
N HIS A 228 5.91 6.92 -25.05
CA HIS A 228 4.68 7.59 -25.46
C HIS A 228 4.50 7.61 -26.99
N ALA A 229 5.58 7.69 -27.77
CA ALA A 229 5.52 7.55 -29.24
C ALA A 229 4.85 6.24 -29.70
N ASN A 230 4.83 5.22 -28.84
CA ASN A 230 4.21 3.91 -29.08
C ASN A 230 2.84 3.73 -28.40
N ASN A 231 2.23 4.81 -27.90
CA ASN A 231 0.98 4.81 -27.12
C ASN A 231 1.03 3.85 -25.91
N ALA A 232 2.22 3.63 -25.34
CA ALA A 232 2.42 2.88 -24.11
C ALA A 232 2.57 3.87 -22.94
N LEU A 233 2.33 3.41 -21.71
CA LEU A 233 2.52 4.25 -20.51
C LEU A 233 3.85 3.92 -19.82
N LEU A 234 4.37 4.86 -19.06
CA LEU A 234 5.57 4.71 -18.23
C LEU A 234 5.21 4.67 -16.75
N THR A 235 5.59 3.60 -16.06
CA THR A 235 5.56 3.51 -14.59
C THR A 235 6.98 3.56 -14.04
N ILE A 236 7.19 4.39 -13.04
CA ILE A 236 8.47 4.45 -12.31
C ILE A 236 8.22 4.10 -10.84
N SER A 237 8.97 3.12 -10.35
CA SER A 237 9.02 2.76 -8.94
C SER A 237 10.15 3.49 -8.22
N SER A 238 9.88 4.08 -7.05
CA SER A 238 10.93 4.74 -6.26
C SER A 238 10.73 4.59 -4.76
N ASP A 239 11.85 4.51 -4.03
CA ASP A 239 11.85 4.83 -2.60
C ASP A 239 11.46 6.31 -2.45
N PRO A 240 10.39 6.65 -1.72
CA PRO A 240 9.91 8.02 -1.67
C PRO A 240 10.86 9.00 -0.97
N LEU A 241 11.78 8.54 -0.11
CA LEU A 241 12.80 9.41 0.47
C LEU A 241 13.89 9.76 -0.56
N SER A 242 14.18 8.87 -1.50
CA SER A 242 15.19 9.13 -2.54
C SER A 242 14.80 10.32 -3.44
N LEU A 243 13.50 10.61 -3.55
CA LEU A 243 12.93 11.72 -4.35
C LEU A 243 13.34 13.11 -3.83
N VAL A 244 13.97 13.18 -2.65
CA VAL A 244 14.64 14.40 -2.17
C VAL A 244 15.83 14.78 -3.06
N PHE A 245 16.50 13.81 -3.69
CA PHE A 245 17.75 14.03 -4.43
C PHE A 245 17.64 13.86 -5.95
N GLN A 246 16.64 13.13 -6.42
CA GLN A 246 16.45 12.84 -7.84
C GLN A 246 15.17 13.48 -8.35
N LYS A 247 15.11 13.67 -9.67
CA LYS A 247 13.84 14.00 -10.32
C LYS A 247 12.77 12.98 -9.92
N SER A 248 11.61 13.50 -9.57
CA SER A 248 10.42 12.72 -9.30
C SER A 248 9.94 11.97 -10.53
N GLN A 249 9.09 10.96 -10.32
CA GLN A 249 8.58 10.13 -11.40
C GLN A 249 7.80 10.94 -12.44
N GLY A 250 7.00 11.93 -12.02
CA GLY A 250 6.30 12.85 -12.91
C GLY A 250 7.25 13.77 -13.68
N GLU A 251 8.34 14.25 -13.07
CA GLU A 251 9.37 15.04 -13.76
C GLU A 251 10.14 14.25 -14.82
N TRP A 252 10.21 12.92 -14.68
CA TRP A 252 10.69 12.01 -15.72
C TRP A 252 9.67 11.73 -16.83
N GLY A 253 8.47 12.30 -16.75
CA GLY A 253 7.38 12.04 -17.69
C GLY A 253 6.66 10.70 -17.44
N GLY A 254 6.80 10.13 -16.25
CA GLY A 254 6.03 8.95 -15.84
C GLY A 254 4.54 9.24 -15.78
N ASP A 255 3.72 8.29 -16.24
CA ASP A 255 2.26 8.38 -16.14
C ASP A 255 1.74 7.86 -14.80
N ILE A 256 2.52 6.96 -14.18
CA ILE A 256 2.20 6.24 -12.94
C ILE A 256 3.45 6.20 -12.07
N ALA A 257 3.34 6.63 -10.82
CA ALA A 257 4.37 6.49 -9.81
C ALA A 257 3.94 5.43 -8.80
N ILE A 258 4.85 4.52 -8.46
CA ILE A 258 4.62 3.50 -7.43
C ILE A 258 5.80 3.43 -6.45
N GLY A 259 5.58 2.81 -5.30
CA GLY A 259 6.62 2.46 -4.36
C GLY A 259 6.04 2.10 -3.01
N ASP A 260 6.89 1.98 -2.00
CA ASP A 260 6.48 1.68 -0.63
C ASP A 260 6.89 2.82 0.30
N THR A 261 5.97 3.28 1.15
CA THR A 261 6.23 4.35 2.11
C THR A 261 6.85 3.86 3.42
N GLN A 262 7.33 2.61 3.49
CA GLN A 262 8.04 2.10 4.68
C GLN A 262 9.11 3.07 5.22
N PRO A 263 9.96 3.70 4.38
CA PRO A 263 10.96 4.68 4.82
C PRO A 263 10.39 5.89 5.59
N LEU A 264 9.08 6.13 5.50
CA LEU A 264 8.41 7.33 5.98
C LEU A 264 7.67 7.05 7.29
N GLY A 265 8.40 6.59 8.31
CA GLY A 265 7.86 6.44 9.67
C GLY A 265 7.21 5.08 9.97
N LEU A 266 7.38 4.07 9.12
CA LEU A 266 6.95 2.70 9.39
C LEU A 266 8.16 1.83 9.74
N VAL A 267 7.98 0.95 10.74
CA VAL A 267 9.01 -0.04 11.10
C VAL A 267 9.00 -1.21 10.11
N SER A 268 10.15 -1.85 9.89
CA SER A 268 10.25 -3.02 8.99
C SER A 268 9.37 -4.20 9.43
N ALA A 269 9.18 -4.40 10.73
CA ALA A 269 8.29 -5.41 11.34
C ALA A 269 8.34 -6.81 10.69
N PHE A 270 9.52 -7.23 10.21
CA PHE A 270 9.71 -8.50 9.51
C PHE A 270 8.84 -8.68 8.25
N GLY A 271 8.52 -7.58 7.56
CA GLY A 271 7.80 -7.57 6.28
C GLY A 271 6.61 -6.61 6.23
N GLY A 272 6.07 -6.19 7.38
CA GLY A 272 4.97 -5.22 7.40
C GLY A 272 4.17 -5.20 8.70
N PRO A 273 3.06 -4.43 8.76
CA PRO A 273 2.42 -3.79 7.60
C PRO A 273 3.24 -2.62 7.05
N SER A 274 3.49 -2.62 5.74
CA SER A 274 4.01 -1.48 4.98
C SER A 274 2.86 -0.75 4.29
N CYS A 275 3.15 0.23 3.42
CA CYS A 275 2.11 0.99 2.72
C CYS A 275 2.56 1.29 1.28
N GLY A 276 2.02 0.53 0.33
CA GLY A 276 2.21 0.81 -1.08
C GLY A 276 1.53 2.12 -1.47
N TYR A 277 2.22 2.98 -2.21
CA TYR A 277 1.62 4.14 -2.86
C TYR A 277 1.46 3.92 -4.36
N ILE A 278 0.41 4.53 -4.91
CA ILE A 278 0.26 4.72 -6.36
C ILE A 278 -0.27 6.12 -6.62
N ALA A 279 0.41 6.85 -7.50
CA ALA A 279 -0.04 8.13 -8.03
C ALA A 279 -0.06 8.07 -9.56
N VAL A 280 -0.97 8.81 -10.18
CA VAL A 280 -1.18 8.81 -11.63
C VAL A 280 -1.45 10.22 -12.13
N SER A 281 -1.22 10.44 -13.42
CA SER A 281 -1.70 11.64 -14.10
C SER A 281 -3.24 11.73 -14.09
N GLU A 282 -3.79 12.94 -14.21
CA GLU A 282 -5.24 13.20 -14.17
C GLU A 282 -6.00 12.35 -15.20
N ALA A 283 -5.41 12.15 -16.39
CA ALA A 283 -5.97 11.33 -17.47
C ALA A 283 -6.27 9.87 -17.06
N LEU A 284 -5.58 9.36 -16.02
CA LEU A 284 -5.71 8.01 -15.51
C LEU A 284 -6.54 7.90 -14.22
N MET A 285 -7.04 9.01 -13.67
CA MET A 285 -7.76 9.05 -12.39
C MET A 285 -8.92 8.05 -12.28
N ARG A 286 -9.60 7.75 -13.41
CA ARG A 286 -10.75 6.82 -13.44
C ARG A 286 -10.35 5.35 -13.39
N LYS A 287 -9.06 5.05 -13.55
CA LYS A 287 -8.50 3.69 -13.55
C LYS A 287 -7.73 3.36 -12.27
N ILE A 288 -7.43 4.36 -11.44
CA ILE A 288 -6.68 4.17 -10.19
C ILE A 288 -7.35 3.10 -9.31
N PRO A 289 -6.60 2.20 -8.65
CA PRO A 289 -7.13 1.19 -7.76
C PRO A 289 -7.49 1.76 -6.39
N GLY A 290 -8.35 1.05 -5.67
CA GLY A 290 -8.67 1.35 -4.28
C GLY A 290 -9.33 2.71 -4.06
N ARG A 291 -9.23 3.17 -2.82
CA ARG A 291 -9.95 4.34 -2.31
C ARG A 291 -9.26 5.64 -2.71
N VAL A 292 -10.05 6.68 -2.93
CA VAL A 292 -9.57 8.04 -3.17
C VAL A 292 -10.45 8.95 -2.33
N VAL A 293 -9.86 9.80 -1.49
CA VAL A 293 -10.59 10.88 -0.82
C VAL A 293 -10.52 12.13 -1.67
N GLY A 294 -11.64 12.84 -1.77
CA GLY A 294 -11.73 14.13 -2.43
C GLY A 294 -12.32 15.20 -1.50
N GLU A 295 -11.93 16.44 -1.73
CA GLU A 295 -12.54 17.61 -1.12
C GLU A 295 -13.90 17.91 -1.78
N THR A 296 -14.87 18.31 -0.96
CA THR A 296 -16.22 18.72 -1.36
C THR A 296 -16.74 19.77 -0.37
N VAL A 297 -18.01 20.16 -0.50
CA VAL A 297 -18.71 21.02 0.46
C VAL A 297 -19.94 20.31 1.05
N ASP A 298 -20.25 20.60 2.30
CA ASP A 298 -21.48 20.15 2.96
C ASP A 298 -22.69 21.02 2.57
N ARG A 299 -23.86 20.74 3.17
CA ARG A 299 -25.11 21.48 2.92
C ARG A 299 -25.01 22.97 3.30
N ASP A 300 -24.13 23.33 4.22
CA ASP A 300 -23.92 24.71 4.68
C ASP A 300 -22.80 25.41 3.88
N GLY A 301 -22.22 24.74 2.86
CA GLY A 301 -21.12 25.26 2.06
C GLY A 301 -19.75 25.17 2.74
N LYS A 302 -19.61 24.42 3.84
CA LYS A 302 -18.34 24.22 4.53
C LYS A 302 -17.54 23.12 3.85
N ARG A 303 -16.22 23.29 3.79
CA ARG A 303 -15.31 22.27 3.27
C ARG A 303 -15.47 20.96 4.04
N ALA A 304 -15.58 19.87 3.29
CA ALA A 304 -15.68 18.51 3.79
C ALA A 304 -14.89 17.55 2.89
N PHE A 305 -14.62 16.36 3.38
CA PHE A 305 -13.93 15.31 2.64
C PHE A 305 -14.81 14.07 2.52
N VAL A 306 -14.76 13.37 1.38
CA VAL A 306 -15.54 12.15 1.13
C VAL A 306 -14.73 11.12 0.34
N LEU A 307 -15.04 9.84 0.51
CA LEU A 307 -14.62 8.83 -0.46
C LEU A 307 -15.29 9.13 -1.81
N THR A 308 -14.47 9.36 -2.84
CA THR A 308 -14.93 9.74 -4.17
C THR A 308 -14.57 8.68 -5.21
N LEU A 309 -15.22 8.76 -6.39
CA LEU A 309 -15.05 7.83 -7.50
C LEU A 309 -15.26 6.35 -7.10
N GLN A 310 -16.12 6.08 -6.11
CA GLN A 310 -16.34 4.75 -5.53
C GLN A 310 -16.88 3.74 -6.56
N ALA A 311 -17.47 4.21 -7.66
CA ALA A 311 -17.92 3.36 -8.77
C ALA A 311 -16.78 2.57 -9.44
N ARG A 312 -15.51 2.80 -9.09
CA ARG A 312 -14.36 1.96 -9.49
C ARG A 312 -14.23 0.69 -8.65
N GLU A 313 -14.72 0.70 -7.43
CA GLU A 313 -14.39 -0.29 -6.40
C GLU A 313 -15.26 -1.55 -6.43
N GLN A 314 -14.75 -2.62 -5.81
CA GLN A 314 -15.35 -3.96 -5.79
C GLN A 314 -16.79 -4.00 -5.26
N HIS A 315 -17.14 -3.16 -4.29
CA HIS A 315 -18.46 -3.18 -3.65
C HIS A 315 -19.57 -2.68 -4.59
N ILE A 316 -19.20 -1.93 -5.64
CA ILE A 316 -20.13 -1.46 -6.69
C ILE A 316 -19.94 -2.29 -7.97
N LYS A 317 -18.71 -2.39 -8.49
CA LYS A 317 -18.46 -2.98 -9.81
C LYS A 317 -18.17 -4.49 -9.81
N ARG A 318 -17.91 -5.10 -8.66
CA ARG A 318 -17.61 -6.54 -8.51
C ARG A 318 -16.51 -6.96 -9.50
N GLY A 319 -16.77 -7.95 -10.36
CA GLY A 319 -15.80 -8.43 -11.35
C GLY A 319 -15.40 -7.42 -12.44
N ARG A 320 -16.01 -6.23 -12.49
CA ARG A 320 -15.61 -5.12 -13.39
C ARG A 320 -14.87 -3.98 -12.68
N ALA A 321 -14.55 -4.16 -11.40
CA ALA A 321 -13.82 -3.16 -10.62
C ALA A 321 -12.39 -2.99 -11.15
N THR A 322 -11.76 -1.88 -10.80
CA THR A 322 -10.35 -1.62 -11.19
C THR A 322 -9.36 -2.52 -10.45
N SER A 323 -9.75 -3.02 -9.27
CA SER A 323 -8.97 -3.93 -8.44
C SER A 323 -9.90 -4.71 -7.49
N ASN A 324 -9.39 -5.82 -6.94
CA ASN A 324 -10.06 -6.57 -5.88
C ASN A 324 -9.81 -6.01 -4.47
N ILE A 325 -8.95 -4.99 -4.33
CA ILE A 325 -8.61 -4.40 -3.02
C ILE A 325 -9.86 -3.88 -2.28
N CYS A 326 -9.91 -4.11 -0.96
CA CYS A 326 -11.02 -3.69 -0.10
C CYS A 326 -10.51 -3.08 1.21
N SER A 327 -10.05 -3.92 2.14
CA SER A 327 -9.14 -3.48 3.19
C SER A 327 -7.81 -3.12 2.54
N ASN A 328 -7.16 -2.07 3.02
CA ASN A 328 -5.87 -1.60 2.55
C ASN A 328 -5.00 -1.28 3.78
N GLN A 329 -4.03 -0.38 3.63
CA GLN A 329 -3.08 0.00 4.69
C GLN A 329 -3.37 1.39 5.25
N ALA A 330 -4.64 1.74 5.49
CA ALA A 330 -5.06 3.08 5.93
C ALA A 330 -4.33 3.57 7.20
N LEU A 331 -4.11 2.71 8.20
CA LEU A 331 -3.36 3.09 9.41
C LEU A 331 -1.88 3.36 9.12
N ALA A 332 -1.27 2.60 8.22
CA ALA A 332 0.11 2.83 7.80
C ALA A 332 0.22 4.11 6.95
N ALA A 333 -0.74 4.38 6.06
CA ALA A 333 -0.82 5.63 5.31
C ALA A 333 -0.98 6.85 6.24
N LEU A 334 -1.82 6.74 7.29
CA LEU A 334 -1.93 7.75 8.34
C LEU A 334 -0.60 7.94 9.07
N THR A 335 0.07 6.85 9.43
CA THR A 335 1.38 6.90 10.11
C THR A 335 2.43 7.60 9.24
N THR A 336 2.43 7.33 7.93
CA THR A 336 3.25 8.03 6.94
C THR A 336 2.93 9.52 6.90
N ALA A 337 1.66 9.90 6.84
CA ALA A 337 1.26 11.31 6.84
C ALA A 337 1.68 12.03 8.12
N ILE A 338 1.53 11.39 9.28
CA ILE A 338 2.00 11.92 10.57
C ILE A 338 3.52 12.11 10.54
N TYR A 339 4.27 11.14 10.01
CA TYR A 339 5.73 11.26 9.90
C TYR A 339 6.12 12.47 9.05
N ILE A 340 5.60 12.56 7.81
CA ILE A 340 5.91 13.67 6.89
C ILE A 340 5.50 15.01 7.49
N ALA A 341 4.32 15.10 8.10
CA ALA A 341 3.84 16.31 8.75
C ALA A 341 4.72 16.74 9.94
N LEU A 342 5.23 15.78 10.70
CA LEU A 342 6.05 16.04 11.88
C LEU A 342 7.47 16.47 11.53
N VAL A 343 8.09 15.80 10.54
CA VAL A 343 9.47 16.12 10.14
C VAL A 343 9.52 17.31 9.17
N GLY A 344 8.47 17.51 8.37
CA GLY A 344 8.39 18.53 7.34
C GLY A 344 9.45 18.36 6.24
N GLU A 345 9.46 19.29 5.29
CA GLU A 345 10.41 19.31 4.17
C GLU A 345 11.88 19.31 4.66
N ALA A 346 12.22 20.23 5.57
CA ALA A 346 13.57 20.32 6.11
C ALA A 346 14.02 19.03 6.82
N GLY A 347 13.12 18.38 7.56
CA GLY A 347 13.42 17.10 8.21
C GLY A 347 13.54 15.95 7.21
N MET A 348 12.73 15.94 6.14
CA MET A 348 12.90 14.98 5.04
C MET A 348 14.28 15.12 4.38
N VAL A 349 14.70 16.36 4.09
CA VAL A 349 16.02 16.66 3.54
C VAL A 349 17.13 16.19 4.49
N GLU A 350 17.02 16.49 5.78
CA GLU A 350 17.98 16.04 6.78
C GLU A 350 18.07 14.51 6.86
N VAL A 351 16.95 13.79 6.90
CA VAL A 351 16.92 12.32 6.97
C VAL A 351 17.52 11.69 5.70
N ALA A 352 17.25 12.28 4.54
CA ALA A 352 17.85 11.86 3.28
C ALA A 352 19.38 12.10 3.28
N ASN A 353 19.84 13.28 3.71
CA ASN A 353 21.27 13.62 3.82
C ASN A 353 22.00 12.68 4.79
N GLN A 354 21.41 12.38 5.94
CA GLN A 354 21.98 11.41 6.89
C GLN A 354 22.18 10.03 6.28
N SER A 355 21.31 9.62 5.35
CA SER A 355 21.43 8.35 4.66
C SER A 355 22.51 8.43 3.57
N TYR A 356 22.51 9.51 2.80
CA TYR A 356 23.47 9.79 1.73
C TYR A 356 24.90 9.90 2.28
N ASP A 357 25.14 10.76 3.27
CA ASP A 357 26.46 11.03 3.83
C ASP A 357 27.09 9.78 4.44
N LYS A 358 26.28 8.97 5.15
CA LYS A 358 26.76 7.73 5.77
C LYS A 358 27.05 6.63 4.75
N ALA A 359 26.28 6.56 3.66
CA ALA A 359 26.57 5.67 2.56
C ALA A 359 27.89 6.06 1.86
N HIS A 360 28.13 7.35 1.67
CA HIS A 360 29.39 7.86 1.09
C HIS A 360 30.58 7.69 2.02
N TYR A 361 30.40 7.86 3.33
CA TYR A 361 31.45 7.60 4.32
C TYR A 361 31.88 6.12 4.37
N LEU A 362 30.96 5.21 4.04
CA LEU A 362 31.23 3.77 4.01
C LEU A 362 31.98 3.31 2.74
N ALA A 363 31.75 4.00 1.61
CA ALA A 363 32.36 3.70 0.31
C ALA A 363 33.83 4.15 0.26
#